data_AF-A0A7Y4TAM1-F1
#
_entry.id   AF-A0A7Y4TAM1-F1
#
_cell.length_a   1.000
_cell.length_b   1.000
_cell.length_c   1.000
_cell.angle_alpha   90.00
_cell.angle_beta   90.00
_cell.angle_gamma   90.00
#
_symmetry.space_group_name_H-M   'P 1'
#
loop_
_entity.id
_entity.type
_entity.pdbx_description
1 polymer ?
#
loop_
_entity_poly.entity_id
_entity_poly.type
_entity_poly.pdbx_seq_one_letter_code
_entity_poly.pdbx_strand_id
1 'polypeptide(L)'
;MIIGRNFLTKINANIGNSAVTSSMAEEVEKMVWAIRWGADTVMDLSTGRNIHNIRDWIVRNAPVPIGTVPIYQALEKVGGVAEDLSWEVYRDTLIEQAEQGVDYFTVHAGVRLAYIHLTAKRVTGIVSRGGSIMAKWCLSHHKESFLYTHFEEICEIMRAYDVSFSLGDGLRPGSIADANDAAQFAELETLGELTKIAWKHGVQVMIEGPGHVPMHKIKENMDKQLAVCGEAPFYTLGPLTTDIAPGYDHITSAIGAAMIGWFGTAMLCYVTPKEHLGLPDRDDVKTGVITYKLAAHASDLAKGHPAARLRDDAVSRARFEFRWEDQFNLSLDPDTARKFHDATLPKEAHKTAHFCSMCGPKFCSMKITQDVRDYPRAKEEAERGMAEMSARFRDGGGEIDVAV
;
A
#
# COMPACT_ATOMS: atom_id res chain seq x y z
N MET A 1 1.62 -10.47 -10.92
CA MET A 1 1.96 -9.04 -10.68
C MET A 1 3.48 -8.90 -10.60
N ILE A 2 4.05 -7.69 -10.43
CA ILE A 2 5.51 -7.49 -10.26
C ILE A 2 5.80 -6.42 -9.20
N ILE A 3 6.83 -6.65 -8.38
CA ILE A 3 7.28 -5.75 -7.29
C ILE A 3 8.69 -5.25 -7.63
N GLY A 4 8.84 -3.94 -7.80
CA GLY A 4 10.15 -3.32 -8.02
C GLY A 4 10.05 -1.83 -8.24
N ARG A 5 11.14 -1.10 -7.94
CA ARG A 5 11.21 0.37 -8.01
C ARG A 5 10.83 0.96 -9.36
N ASN A 6 11.16 0.23 -10.44
CA ASN A 6 10.94 0.66 -11.83
C ASN A 6 9.49 0.43 -12.32
N PHE A 7 8.62 -0.14 -11.50
CA PHE A 7 7.22 -0.40 -11.82
C PHE A 7 6.30 0.51 -11.00
N LEU A 8 4.99 0.39 -11.24
CA LEU A 8 3.97 0.98 -10.37
C LEU A 8 4.17 0.51 -8.94
N THR A 9 4.09 1.44 -7.99
CA THR A 9 4.21 1.16 -6.57
C THR A 9 3.03 0.27 -6.13
N LYS A 10 3.33 -0.86 -5.48
CA LYS A 10 2.32 -1.82 -5.03
C LYS A 10 1.91 -1.56 -3.58
N ILE A 11 0.75 -2.05 -3.18
CA ILE A 11 0.33 -2.03 -1.78
C ILE A 11 -0.06 -3.42 -1.29
N ASN A 12 0.18 -3.67 -0.01
CA ASN A 12 -0.23 -4.89 0.67
C ASN A 12 -1.33 -4.58 1.70
N ALA A 13 -2.33 -5.47 1.81
CA ALA A 13 -3.28 -5.47 2.91
C ALA A 13 -3.04 -6.66 3.85
N ASN A 14 -2.95 -6.39 5.15
CA ASN A 14 -2.89 -7.45 6.16
C ASN A 14 -4.31 -7.85 6.60
N ILE A 15 -4.59 -9.15 6.56
CA ILE A 15 -5.76 -9.78 7.15
C ILE A 15 -5.29 -10.82 8.17
N GLY A 16 -6.23 -11.58 8.74
CA GLY A 16 -5.92 -12.66 9.65
C GLY A 16 -6.83 -12.70 10.85
N ASN A 17 -7.05 -13.91 11.33
CA ASN A 17 -7.77 -14.20 12.55
C ASN A 17 -6.88 -13.93 13.79
N SER A 18 -7.51 -13.72 14.94
CA SER A 18 -6.83 -13.73 16.23
C SER A 18 -7.40 -14.81 17.15
N ALA A 19 -6.74 -15.06 18.27
CA ALA A 19 -7.27 -15.95 19.31
C ALA A 19 -8.63 -15.49 19.89
N VAL A 20 -9.04 -14.25 19.63
CA VAL A 20 -10.20 -13.61 20.27
C VAL A 20 -11.40 -13.49 19.32
N THR A 21 -11.17 -13.30 18.02
CA THR A 21 -12.24 -13.00 17.05
C THR A 21 -11.84 -13.35 15.62
N SER A 22 -12.82 -13.83 14.85
CA SER A 22 -12.94 -13.94 13.38
C SER A 22 -13.23 -15.38 12.92
N SER A 23 -14.03 -15.50 11.87
CA SER A 23 -14.36 -16.76 11.21
C SER A 23 -13.68 -16.89 9.85
N MET A 24 -13.59 -18.11 9.34
CA MET A 24 -13.04 -18.39 8.01
C MET A 24 -13.73 -17.60 6.89
N ALA A 25 -15.07 -17.45 6.96
CA ALA A 25 -15.83 -16.68 5.98
C ALA A 25 -15.50 -15.18 6.05
N GLU A 26 -15.33 -14.64 7.26
CA GLU A 26 -14.95 -13.23 7.47
C GLU A 26 -13.53 -12.95 6.96
N GLU A 27 -12.58 -13.89 7.12
CA GLU A 27 -11.23 -13.71 6.55
C GLU A 27 -11.23 -13.71 5.01
N VAL A 28 -12.00 -14.61 4.39
CA VAL A 28 -12.16 -14.62 2.93
C VAL A 28 -12.87 -13.33 2.46
N GLU A 29 -13.89 -12.86 3.17
CA GLU A 29 -14.55 -11.60 2.84
C GLU A 29 -13.59 -10.42 2.95
N LYS A 30 -12.78 -10.33 4.02
CA LYS A 30 -11.77 -9.28 4.19
C LYS A 30 -10.75 -9.30 3.05
N MET A 31 -10.30 -10.48 2.63
CA MET A 31 -9.42 -10.63 1.46
C MET A 31 -10.06 -10.06 0.20
N VAL A 32 -11.26 -10.54 -0.16
CA VAL A 32 -11.99 -10.10 -1.36
C VAL A 32 -12.24 -8.59 -1.32
N TRP A 33 -12.60 -8.08 -0.15
CA TRP A 33 -12.84 -6.66 0.07
C TRP A 33 -11.57 -5.82 -0.11
N ALA A 34 -10.44 -6.24 0.44
CA ALA A 34 -9.16 -5.56 0.27
C ALA A 34 -8.73 -5.52 -1.21
N ILE A 35 -8.83 -6.66 -1.90
CA ILE A 35 -8.45 -6.79 -3.32
C ILE A 35 -9.36 -5.91 -4.19
N ARG A 36 -10.67 -5.91 -3.94
CA ARG A 36 -11.63 -5.07 -4.66
C ARG A 36 -11.24 -3.59 -4.65
N TRP A 37 -10.74 -3.09 -3.52
CA TRP A 37 -10.35 -1.69 -3.37
C TRP A 37 -8.92 -1.39 -3.84
N GLY A 38 -8.16 -2.42 -4.22
CA GLY A 38 -6.91 -2.27 -4.96
C GLY A 38 -5.67 -2.87 -4.29
N ALA A 39 -5.81 -3.64 -3.21
CA ALA A 39 -4.68 -4.36 -2.63
C ALA A 39 -4.00 -5.26 -3.69
N ASP A 40 -2.69 -5.07 -3.88
CA ASP A 40 -1.91 -5.76 -4.92
C ASP A 40 -1.36 -7.11 -4.42
N THR A 41 -1.18 -7.23 -3.10
CA THR A 41 -0.90 -8.48 -2.35
C THR A 41 -1.73 -8.48 -1.07
N VAL A 42 -1.89 -9.65 -0.46
CA VAL A 42 -2.52 -9.81 0.85
C VAL A 42 -1.64 -10.68 1.73
N MET A 43 -1.49 -10.34 3.01
CA MET A 43 -0.86 -11.22 3.98
C MET A 43 -1.86 -11.82 4.94
N ASP A 44 -1.82 -13.14 5.10
CA ASP A 44 -2.49 -13.83 6.19
C ASP A 44 -1.59 -13.81 7.44
N LEU A 45 -1.93 -12.94 8.39
CA LEU A 45 -1.25 -12.80 9.67
C LEU A 45 -2.01 -13.49 10.81
N SER A 46 -2.84 -14.49 10.48
CA SER A 46 -3.61 -15.26 11.45
C SER A 46 -2.76 -15.83 12.57
N THR A 47 -3.27 -15.75 13.80
CA THR A 47 -2.71 -16.40 14.98
C THR A 47 -3.77 -17.26 15.68
N GLY A 48 -3.35 -18.10 16.64
CA GLY A 48 -4.23 -19.00 17.35
C GLY A 48 -4.60 -20.26 16.56
N ARG A 49 -5.85 -20.68 16.65
CA ARG A 49 -6.32 -21.98 16.11
C ARG A 49 -6.71 -21.88 14.64
N ASN A 50 -6.65 -23.03 13.95
CA ASN A 50 -7.11 -23.21 12.56
C ASN A 50 -6.38 -22.38 11.49
N ILE A 51 -5.14 -21.93 11.77
CA ILE A 51 -4.33 -21.15 10.81
C ILE A 51 -4.22 -21.87 9.45
N HIS A 52 -3.88 -23.16 9.46
CA HIS A 52 -3.77 -23.96 8.24
C HIS A 52 -5.04 -23.93 7.39
N ASN A 53 -6.19 -24.25 8.01
CA ASN A 53 -7.46 -24.37 7.32
C ASN A 53 -7.96 -23.02 6.81
N ILE A 54 -7.83 -21.96 7.61
CA ILE A 54 -8.22 -20.61 7.18
C ILE A 54 -7.40 -20.18 5.97
N ARG A 55 -6.08 -20.39 6.02
CA ARG A 55 -5.18 -20.05 4.92
C ARG A 55 -5.48 -20.83 3.65
N ASP A 56 -5.87 -22.10 3.73
CA ASP A 56 -6.26 -22.87 2.53
C ASP A 56 -7.42 -22.18 1.79
N TRP A 57 -8.45 -21.74 2.51
CA TRP A 57 -9.56 -20.98 1.88
C TRP A 57 -9.10 -19.65 1.28
N ILE A 58 -8.19 -18.94 1.95
CA ILE A 58 -7.63 -17.69 1.43
C ILE A 58 -6.88 -17.95 0.12
N VAL A 59 -5.88 -18.84 0.13
CA VAL A 59 -5.02 -19.09 -1.04
C VAL A 59 -5.81 -19.66 -2.22
N ARG A 60 -6.81 -20.52 -1.97
CA ARG A 60 -7.66 -21.07 -3.06
C ARG A 60 -8.57 -20.03 -3.71
N ASN A 61 -8.85 -18.91 -3.04
CA ASN A 61 -9.74 -17.84 -3.54
C ASN A 61 -9.01 -16.55 -3.90
N ALA A 62 -7.67 -16.49 -3.74
CA ALA A 62 -6.87 -15.30 -3.97
C ALA A 62 -6.40 -15.20 -5.44
N PRO A 63 -6.79 -14.16 -6.19
CA PRO A 63 -6.19 -13.85 -7.50
C PRO A 63 -4.90 -13.01 -7.38
N VAL A 64 -4.45 -12.72 -6.15
CA VAL A 64 -3.26 -11.91 -5.84
C VAL A 64 -2.29 -12.73 -4.99
N PRO A 65 -0.98 -12.40 -4.96
CA PRO A 65 -0.03 -13.09 -4.11
C PRO A 65 -0.43 -13.02 -2.62
N ILE A 66 -0.28 -14.16 -1.94
CA ILE A 66 -0.46 -14.33 -0.51
C ILE A 66 0.88 -14.42 0.19
N GLY A 67 1.10 -13.55 1.16
CA GLY A 67 2.24 -13.62 2.07
C GLY A 67 1.87 -14.15 3.44
N THR A 68 2.86 -14.67 4.16
CA THR A 68 2.70 -15.08 5.56
C THR A 68 3.95 -14.77 6.38
N VAL A 69 3.83 -14.91 7.70
CA VAL A 69 4.97 -14.94 8.62
C VAL A 69 5.05 -16.34 9.23
N PRO A 70 5.85 -17.28 8.69
CA PRO A 70 5.82 -18.69 9.11
C PRO A 70 6.06 -18.92 10.61
N ILE A 71 6.80 -18.01 11.26
CA ILE A 71 7.08 -18.12 12.71
C ILE A 71 5.80 -18.04 13.56
N TYR A 72 4.73 -17.43 13.07
CA TYR A 72 3.47 -17.32 13.82
C TYR A 72 2.80 -18.69 13.96
N GLN A 73 2.72 -19.45 12.86
CA GLN A 73 2.19 -20.79 12.92
C GLN A 73 3.13 -21.76 13.64
N ALA A 74 4.45 -21.63 13.43
CA ALA A 74 5.43 -22.45 14.13
C ALA A 74 5.32 -22.27 15.66
N LEU A 75 5.08 -21.04 16.12
CA LEU A 75 4.88 -20.73 17.53
C LEU A 75 3.61 -21.40 18.10
N GLU A 76 2.51 -21.43 17.35
CA GLU A 76 1.29 -22.12 17.77
C GLU A 76 1.48 -23.64 17.85
N LYS A 77 2.30 -24.23 16.97
CA LYS A 77 2.64 -25.67 17.02
C LYS A 77 3.36 -26.06 18.31
N VAL A 78 4.05 -25.13 18.95
CA VAL A 78 4.74 -25.31 20.25
C VAL A 78 3.99 -24.66 21.41
N GLY A 79 2.68 -24.44 21.26
CA GLY A 79 1.82 -23.97 22.35
C GLY A 79 2.09 -22.54 22.82
N GLY A 80 2.65 -21.68 21.95
CA GLY A 80 2.95 -20.29 22.30
C GLY A 80 4.27 -20.09 23.04
N VAL A 81 5.05 -21.16 23.27
CA VAL A 81 6.32 -21.10 24.00
C VAL A 81 7.45 -20.85 23.00
N ALA A 82 7.91 -19.60 22.93
CA ALA A 82 8.95 -19.20 21.98
C ALA A 82 10.23 -20.04 22.13
N GLU A 83 10.57 -20.46 23.35
CA GLU A 83 11.73 -21.29 23.67
C GLU A 83 11.66 -22.68 23.05
N ASP A 84 10.46 -23.21 22.86
CA ASP A 84 10.28 -24.56 22.32
C ASP A 84 10.36 -24.59 20.79
N LEU A 85 10.55 -23.43 20.14
CA LEU A 85 10.82 -23.36 18.70
C LEU A 85 12.15 -24.04 18.35
N SER A 86 12.15 -24.77 17.25
CA SER A 86 13.34 -25.40 16.68
C SER A 86 13.34 -25.29 15.16
N TRP A 87 14.49 -25.61 14.55
CA TRP A 87 14.61 -25.69 13.09
C TRP A 87 13.60 -26.69 12.51
N GLU A 88 13.41 -27.84 13.13
CA GLU A 88 12.51 -28.90 12.64
C GLU A 88 11.06 -28.41 12.55
N VAL A 89 10.54 -27.78 13.62
CA VAL A 89 9.18 -27.24 13.63
C VAL A 89 9.01 -26.14 12.58
N TYR A 90 10.03 -25.29 12.41
CA TYR A 90 9.99 -24.21 11.44
C TYR A 90 10.07 -24.73 10.00
N ARG A 91 10.98 -25.66 9.72
CA ARG A 91 11.13 -26.34 8.42
C ARG A 91 9.83 -26.99 7.99
N ASP A 92 9.21 -27.76 8.87
CA ASP A 92 7.94 -28.44 8.57
C ASP A 92 6.84 -27.40 8.30
N THR A 93 6.88 -26.25 8.97
CA THR A 93 5.95 -25.13 8.71
C THR A 93 6.20 -24.44 7.36
N LEU A 94 7.45 -24.28 6.93
CA LEU A 94 7.77 -23.75 5.61
C LEU A 94 7.25 -24.66 4.50
N ILE A 95 7.50 -25.97 4.61
CA ILE A 95 7.05 -26.96 3.61
C ILE A 95 5.52 -26.97 3.54
N GLU A 96 4.85 -27.03 4.70
CA GLU A 96 3.39 -27.00 4.77
C GLU A 96 2.79 -25.77 4.06
N GLN A 97 3.37 -24.59 4.27
CA GLN A 97 2.88 -23.36 3.65
C GLN A 97 3.23 -23.25 2.16
N ALA A 98 4.40 -23.73 1.76
CA ALA A 98 4.81 -23.76 0.37
C ALA A 98 3.92 -24.70 -0.46
N GLU A 99 3.58 -25.88 0.08
CA GLU A 99 2.63 -26.82 -0.55
C GLU A 99 1.22 -26.24 -0.67
N GLN A 100 0.79 -25.38 0.25
CA GLN A 100 -0.48 -24.66 0.13
C GLN A 100 -0.47 -23.62 -1.00
N GLY A 101 0.72 -23.15 -1.41
CA GLY A 101 0.89 -22.12 -2.44
C GLY A 101 1.01 -20.70 -1.90
N VAL A 102 1.62 -20.51 -0.72
CA VAL A 102 2.01 -19.17 -0.25
C VAL A 102 3.13 -18.62 -1.14
N ASP A 103 2.99 -17.38 -1.62
CA ASP A 103 3.89 -16.80 -2.62
C ASP A 103 5.15 -16.17 -2.01
N TYR A 104 5.08 -15.67 -0.78
CA TYR A 104 6.24 -15.12 -0.09
C TYR A 104 6.21 -15.28 1.43
N PHE A 105 7.38 -15.45 2.02
CA PHE A 105 7.55 -15.59 3.46
C PHE A 105 8.30 -14.40 4.07
N THR A 106 7.69 -13.80 5.09
CA THR A 106 8.40 -12.90 6.00
C THR A 106 9.26 -13.71 6.96
N VAL A 107 10.58 -13.66 6.78
CA VAL A 107 11.56 -14.39 7.58
C VAL A 107 12.47 -13.40 8.32
N HIS A 108 12.42 -13.43 9.66
CA HIS A 108 13.17 -12.52 10.53
C HIS A 108 14.61 -13.01 10.79
N ALA A 109 15.31 -13.42 9.74
CA ALA A 109 16.68 -13.96 9.84
C ALA A 109 17.73 -12.88 10.17
N GLY A 110 17.37 -11.59 10.07
CA GLY A 110 18.23 -10.47 10.48
C GLY A 110 18.29 -10.21 12.00
N VAL A 111 17.38 -10.81 12.78
CA VAL A 111 17.38 -10.67 14.24
C VAL A 111 18.44 -11.57 14.84
N ARG A 112 19.67 -11.05 14.93
CA ARG A 112 20.82 -11.76 15.47
C ARG A 112 20.96 -11.55 16.97
N LEU A 113 21.47 -12.56 17.69
CA LEU A 113 21.75 -12.47 19.12
C LEU A 113 22.62 -11.25 19.45
N ALA A 114 23.60 -10.97 18.60
CA ALA A 114 24.51 -9.85 18.73
C ALA A 114 23.83 -8.47 18.67
N TYR A 115 22.60 -8.35 18.16
CA TYR A 115 21.92 -7.06 17.99
C TYR A 115 20.89 -6.76 19.07
N ILE A 116 20.43 -7.77 19.81
CA ILE A 116 19.34 -7.61 20.79
C ILE A 116 19.69 -6.53 21.83
N HIS A 117 20.93 -6.51 22.31
CA HIS A 117 21.40 -5.53 23.30
C HIS A 117 21.34 -4.07 22.81
N LEU A 118 21.39 -3.83 21.49
CA LEU A 118 21.29 -2.49 20.91
C LEU A 118 19.90 -1.87 21.15
N THR A 119 18.87 -2.72 21.32
CA THR A 119 17.49 -2.28 21.57
C THR A 119 17.21 -1.88 23.01
N ALA A 120 18.14 -2.15 23.94
CA ALA A 120 17.93 -1.95 25.38
C ALA A 120 17.66 -0.49 25.78
N LYS A 121 18.06 0.48 24.95
CA LYS A 121 17.86 1.92 25.19
C LYS A 121 16.69 2.52 24.40
N ARG A 122 15.97 1.72 23.61
CA ARG A 122 14.82 2.20 22.85
C ARG A 122 13.68 2.61 23.75
N VAL A 123 12.90 3.58 23.30
CA VAL A 123 11.65 4.01 23.96
C VAL A 123 10.60 2.91 23.86
N THR A 124 10.49 2.26 22.71
CA THR A 124 9.46 1.24 22.42
C THR A 124 9.99 -0.17 22.23
N GLY A 125 11.31 -0.37 22.41
CA GLY A 125 11.92 -1.70 22.34
C GLY A 125 11.81 -2.36 20.97
N ILE A 126 11.39 -3.64 20.97
CA ILE A 126 11.17 -4.45 19.76
C ILE A 126 9.66 -4.56 19.53
N VAL A 127 9.15 -3.87 18.51
CA VAL A 127 7.71 -3.85 18.18
C VAL A 127 7.32 -4.83 17.08
N SER A 128 8.29 -5.48 16.44
CA SER A 128 7.99 -6.59 15.54
C SER A 128 7.55 -7.80 16.35
N ARG A 129 6.36 -8.35 16.04
CA ARG A 129 5.89 -9.61 16.65
C ARG A 129 6.86 -10.76 16.32
N GLY A 130 7.23 -10.92 15.06
CA GLY A 130 8.17 -11.98 14.66
C GLY A 130 9.57 -11.75 15.20
N GLY A 131 10.02 -10.49 15.21
CA GLY A 131 11.32 -10.13 15.77
C GLY A 131 11.42 -10.35 17.27
N SER A 132 10.38 -10.03 18.05
CA SER A 132 10.36 -10.25 19.50
C SER A 132 10.31 -11.74 19.87
N ILE A 133 9.62 -12.58 19.09
CA ILE A 133 9.66 -14.05 19.22
C ILE A 133 11.09 -14.55 19.06
N MET A 134 11.79 -14.13 18.00
CA MET A 134 13.17 -14.54 17.74
C MET A 134 14.13 -14.00 18.81
N ALA A 135 13.96 -12.76 19.26
CA ALA A 135 14.77 -12.20 20.33
C ALA A 135 14.61 -13.01 21.64
N LYS A 136 13.36 -13.39 22.00
CA LYS A 136 13.09 -14.24 23.17
C LYS A 136 13.79 -15.59 23.04
N TRP A 137 13.65 -16.26 21.90
CA TRP A 137 14.31 -17.54 21.65
C TRP A 137 15.85 -17.45 21.76
N CYS A 138 16.45 -16.43 21.16
CA CYS A 138 17.90 -16.19 21.22
C CYS A 138 18.39 -15.95 22.64
N LEU A 139 17.66 -15.17 23.45
CA LEU A 139 18.04 -14.89 24.84
C LEU A 139 17.90 -16.13 25.74
N SER A 140 16.84 -16.91 25.58
CA SER A 140 16.60 -18.11 26.40
C SER A 140 17.64 -19.21 26.15
N HIS A 141 18.14 -19.33 24.91
CA HIS A 141 19.16 -20.33 24.57
C HIS A 141 20.58 -19.79 24.58
N HIS A 142 20.74 -18.46 24.57
CA HIS A 142 22.00 -17.78 24.31
C HIS A 142 22.71 -18.30 23.05
N LYS A 143 21.93 -18.51 21.98
CA LYS A 143 22.38 -19.01 20.66
C LYS A 143 22.01 -18.03 19.56
N GLU A 144 22.79 -18.05 18.48
CA GLU A 144 22.46 -17.31 17.28
C GLU A 144 21.14 -17.80 16.69
N SER A 145 20.38 -16.87 16.08
CA SER A 145 19.09 -17.14 15.45
C SER A 145 19.14 -18.36 14.54
N PHE A 146 18.29 -19.35 14.80
CA PHE A 146 18.23 -20.55 13.95
C PHE A 146 17.78 -20.22 12.52
N LEU A 147 17.02 -19.13 12.33
CA LEU A 147 16.65 -18.64 10.99
C LEU A 147 17.87 -18.13 10.22
N TYR A 148 18.83 -17.54 10.94
CA TYR A 148 20.10 -17.09 10.37
C TYR A 148 21.03 -18.28 10.09
N THR A 149 21.18 -19.20 11.04
CA THR A 149 22.13 -20.32 10.90
C THR A 149 21.67 -21.37 9.88
N HIS A 150 20.36 -21.54 9.68
CA HIS A 150 19.79 -22.45 8.67
C HIS A 150 19.34 -21.73 7.38
N PHE A 151 19.82 -20.50 7.13
CA PHE A 151 19.31 -19.68 6.02
C PHE A 151 19.48 -20.34 4.64
N GLU A 152 20.60 -21.02 4.37
CA GLU A 152 20.78 -21.75 3.10
C GLU A 152 19.80 -22.93 2.96
N GLU A 153 19.45 -23.63 4.04
CA GLU A 153 18.43 -24.70 3.99
C GLU A 153 17.03 -24.12 3.74
N ILE A 154 16.73 -22.94 4.30
CA ILE A 154 15.50 -22.21 3.99
C ILE A 154 15.45 -21.85 2.49
N CYS A 155 16.57 -21.41 1.92
CA CYS A 155 16.68 -21.11 0.49
C CYS A 155 16.36 -22.32 -0.37
N GLU A 156 16.91 -23.51 -0.05
CA GLU A 156 16.62 -24.74 -0.80
C GLU A 156 15.14 -25.13 -0.78
N ILE A 157 14.48 -24.97 0.37
CA ILE A 157 13.03 -25.22 0.48
C ILE A 157 12.25 -24.23 -0.39
N MET A 158 12.49 -22.93 -0.22
CA MET A 158 11.74 -21.89 -0.93
C MET A 158 11.97 -21.96 -2.45
N ARG A 159 13.19 -22.29 -2.88
CA ARG A 159 13.54 -22.50 -4.28
C ARG A 159 12.72 -23.61 -4.93
N ALA A 160 12.46 -24.71 -4.21
CA ALA A 160 11.73 -25.86 -4.74
C ALA A 160 10.27 -25.51 -5.14
N TYR A 161 9.71 -24.43 -4.58
CA TYR A 161 8.33 -23.99 -4.81
C TYR A 161 8.23 -22.58 -5.42
N ASP A 162 9.37 -21.92 -5.72
CA ASP A 162 9.44 -20.51 -6.13
C ASP A 162 8.76 -19.53 -5.15
N VAL A 163 8.95 -19.77 -3.85
CA VAL A 163 8.52 -18.83 -2.82
C VAL A 163 9.54 -17.69 -2.71
N SER A 164 9.08 -16.45 -2.70
CA SER A 164 9.93 -15.28 -2.53
C SER A 164 10.27 -15.00 -1.06
N PHE A 165 11.47 -14.53 -0.78
CA PHE A 165 11.80 -13.95 0.52
C PHE A 165 11.22 -12.55 0.66
N SER A 166 10.56 -12.33 1.78
CA SER A 166 10.42 -11.01 2.40
C SER A 166 11.32 -11.00 3.64
N LEU A 167 12.50 -10.41 3.54
CA LEU A 167 13.43 -10.40 4.69
C LEU A 167 12.92 -9.41 5.73
N GLY A 168 12.44 -9.94 6.86
CA GLY A 168 11.65 -9.21 7.86
C GLY A 168 12.48 -8.22 8.67
N ASP A 169 11.86 -7.10 9.03
CA ASP A 169 12.44 -6.00 9.80
C ASP A 169 12.17 -6.16 11.31
N GLY A 170 12.72 -7.22 11.90
CA GLY A 170 12.49 -7.60 13.28
C GLY A 170 12.89 -6.53 14.31
N LEU A 171 13.85 -5.68 13.97
CA LEU A 171 14.34 -4.56 14.77
C LEU A 171 13.88 -3.20 14.19
N ARG A 172 12.76 -3.12 13.46
CA ARG A 172 12.19 -1.83 13.04
C ARG A 172 11.86 -0.90 14.22
N PRO A 173 11.86 0.43 14.03
CA PRO A 173 11.46 1.39 15.04
C PRO A 173 9.93 1.41 15.26
N GLY A 174 9.50 1.38 16.52
CA GLY A 174 8.10 1.51 16.95
C GLY A 174 7.73 2.88 17.50
N SER A 175 8.66 3.82 17.45
CA SER A 175 8.44 5.23 17.75
C SER A 175 9.39 6.09 16.94
N ILE A 176 9.04 7.37 16.78
CA ILE A 176 9.89 8.38 16.13
C ILE A 176 11.27 8.50 16.82
N ALA A 177 11.32 8.26 18.13
CA ALA A 177 12.56 8.34 18.91
C ALA A 177 13.56 7.23 18.56
N ASP A 178 13.07 6.05 18.20
CA ASP A 178 13.88 4.87 17.91
C ASP A 178 14.34 4.79 16.43
N ALA A 179 13.86 5.71 15.59
CA ALA A 179 14.11 5.72 14.16
C ALA A 179 15.60 5.94 13.80
N ASN A 180 16.11 5.10 12.91
CA ASN A 180 17.48 5.10 12.37
C ASN A 180 18.54 4.80 13.44
N ASP A 181 18.19 4.03 14.47
CA ASP A 181 19.14 3.63 15.50
C ASP A 181 20.08 2.50 15.02
N ALA A 182 21.05 2.17 15.87
CA ALA A 182 22.04 1.14 15.57
C ALA A 182 21.41 -0.26 15.40
N ALA A 183 20.35 -0.59 16.14
CA ALA A 183 19.70 -1.89 16.05
C ALA A 183 19.03 -2.08 14.67
N GLN A 184 18.28 -1.07 14.22
CA GLN A 184 17.60 -1.10 12.93
C GLN A 184 18.61 -1.25 11.78
N PHE A 185 19.67 -0.45 11.82
CA PHE A 185 20.64 -0.42 10.73
C PHE A 185 21.62 -1.60 10.72
N ALA A 186 21.91 -2.22 11.86
CA ALA A 186 22.64 -3.48 11.93
C ALA A 186 21.84 -4.64 11.33
N GLU A 187 20.53 -4.70 11.59
CA GLU A 187 19.66 -5.68 10.94
C GLU A 187 19.63 -5.45 9.42
N LEU A 188 19.41 -4.22 8.95
CA LEU A 188 19.35 -3.91 7.51
C LEU A 188 20.61 -4.32 6.75
N GLU A 189 21.80 -4.12 7.33
CA GLU A 189 23.06 -4.58 6.74
C GLU A 189 23.11 -6.11 6.63
N THR A 190 22.66 -6.82 7.67
CA THR A 190 22.54 -8.28 7.65
C THR A 190 21.55 -8.74 6.58
N LEU A 191 20.42 -8.06 6.39
CA LEU A 191 19.48 -8.40 5.33
C LEU A 191 20.12 -8.28 3.95
N GLY A 192 21.00 -7.30 3.74
CA GLY A 192 21.78 -7.15 2.51
C GLY A 192 22.78 -8.30 2.27
N GLU A 193 23.38 -8.84 3.33
CA GLU A 193 24.21 -10.05 3.26
C GLU A 193 23.38 -11.28 2.90
N LEU A 194 22.27 -11.49 3.61
CA LEU A 194 21.34 -12.61 3.39
C LEU A 194 20.73 -12.57 1.98
N THR A 195 20.49 -11.38 1.44
CA THR A 195 20.02 -11.20 0.06
C THR A 195 20.98 -11.81 -0.95
N LYS A 196 22.29 -11.59 -0.80
CA LYS A 196 23.31 -12.16 -1.69
C LYS A 196 23.35 -13.69 -1.59
N ILE A 197 23.13 -14.22 -0.39
CA ILE A 197 23.05 -15.67 -0.17
C ILE A 197 21.81 -16.21 -0.91
N ALA A 198 20.62 -15.65 -0.66
CA ALA A 198 19.39 -16.09 -1.33
C ALA A 198 19.49 -16.02 -2.87
N TRP A 199 20.09 -14.95 -3.42
CA TRP A 199 20.34 -14.84 -4.87
C TRP A 199 21.29 -15.90 -5.43
N LYS A 200 22.31 -16.31 -4.67
CA LYS A 200 23.19 -17.43 -5.05
C LYS A 200 22.41 -18.75 -5.18
N HIS A 201 21.36 -18.92 -4.38
CA HIS A 201 20.45 -20.07 -4.47
C HIS A 201 19.34 -19.88 -5.51
N GLY A 202 19.26 -18.70 -6.17
CA GLY A 202 18.23 -18.40 -7.16
C GLY A 202 16.84 -18.14 -6.55
N VAL A 203 16.78 -17.70 -5.29
CA VAL A 203 15.53 -17.35 -4.61
C VAL A 203 15.28 -15.84 -4.76
N GLN A 204 14.05 -15.46 -5.09
CA GLN A 204 13.63 -14.07 -5.22
C GLN A 204 13.61 -13.39 -3.84
N VAL A 205 13.96 -12.09 -3.74
CA VAL A 205 14.09 -11.38 -2.46
C VAL A 205 13.51 -9.98 -2.54
N MET A 206 12.73 -9.60 -1.53
CA MET A 206 12.45 -8.22 -1.14
C MET A 206 12.83 -7.99 0.32
N ILE A 207 13.07 -6.74 0.70
CA ILE A 207 13.51 -6.33 2.04
C ILE A 207 12.36 -5.63 2.75
N GLU A 208 12.04 -6.00 3.98
CA GLU A 208 11.12 -5.22 4.80
C GLU A 208 11.83 -4.04 5.46
N GLY A 209 11.09 -2.95 5.69
CA GLY A 209 11.61 -1.70 6.19
C GLY A 209 10.65 -0.97 7.12
N PRO A 210 11.13 0.13 7.73
CA PRO A 210 10.68 0.62 9.02
C PRO A 210 9.21 0.98 9.14
N GLY A 211 8.79 1.02 10.42
CA GLY A 211 7.47 1.45 10.89
C GLY A 211 7.39 2.95 11.19
N HIS A 212 8.02 3.44 12.25
CA HIS A 212 7.89 4.84 12.70
C HIS A 212 9.14 5.65 12.38
N VAL A 213 9.04 6.64 11.48
CA VAL A 213 10.19 7.44 11.01
C VAL A 213 9.77 8.88 10.73
N PRO A 214 10.38 9.89 11.38
CA PRO A 214 10.06 11.28 11.08
C PRO A 214 10.56 11.66 9.69
N MET A 215 9.84 12.55 9.00
CA MET A 215 10.07 12.85 7.58
C MET A 215 11.54 13.13 7.19
N HIS A 216 12.28 13.85 8.03
CA HIS A 216 13.69 14.20 7.78
C HIS A 216 14.64 13.00 7.78
N LYS A 217 14.23 11.85 8.33
CA LYS A 217 14.99 10.58 8.38
C LYS A 217 14.60 9.58 7.30
N ILE A 218 13.51 9.82 6.56
CA ILE A 218 13.00 8.86 5.57
C ILE A 218 14.02 8.63 4.44
N LYS A 219 14.67 9.70 3.96
CA LYS A 219 15.62 9.60 2.84
C LYS A 219 16.83 8.72 3.17
N GLU A 220 17.35 8.81 4.39
CA GLU A 220 18.46 7.98 4.86
C GLU A 220 18.12 6.48 4.84
N ASN A 221 16.89 6.11 5.20
CA ASN A 221 16.44 4.71 5.13
C ASN A 221 16.50 4.17 3.71
N MET A 222 15.97 4.93 2.74
CA MET A 222 16.01 4.52 1.32
C MET A 222 17.44 4.41 0.81
N ASP A 223 18.28 5.41 1.09
CA ASP A 223 19.67 5.44 0.61
C ASP A 223 20.48 4.27 1.16
N LYS A 224 20.32 3.98 2.46
CA LYS A 224 21.00 2.86 3.09
C LYS A 224 20.52 1.53 2.54
N GLN A 225 19.21 1.36 2.34
CA GLN A 225 18.66 0.13 1.78
C GLN A 225 19.20 -0.14 0.38
N LEU A 226 19.18 0.85 -0.52
CA LEU A 226 19.73 0.70 -1.87
C LEU A 226 21.21 0.31 -1.84
N ALA A 227 22.00 0.97 -0.99
CA ALA A 227 23.43 0.75 -0.89
C ALA A 227 23.80 -0.64 -0.35
N VAL A 228 23.13 -1.12 0.69
CA VAL A 228 23.53 -2.36 1.38
C VAL A 228 22.79 -3.59 0.89
N CYS A 229 21.58 -3.45 0.34
CA CYS A 229 20.75 -4.57 -0.13
C CYS A 229 20.79 -4.81 -1.64
N GLY A 230 21.75 -4.19 -2.35
CA GLY A 230 21.93 -4.40 -3.79
C GLY A 230 20.72 -3.99 -4.64
N GLU A 231 20.02 -2.94 -4.24
CA GLU A 231 18.79 -2.45 -4.89
C GLU A 231 17.62 -3.46 -4.94
N ALA A 232 17.62 -4.49 -4.07
CA ALA A 232 16.47 -5.38 -3.90
C ALA A 232 15.18 -4.57 -3.65
N PRO A 233 14.00 -5.03 -4.11
CA PRO A 233 12.74 -4.35 -3.85
C PRO A 233 12.52 -4.09 -2.36
N PHE A 234 12.14 -2.87 -2.00
CA PHE A 234 11.89 -2.48 -0.62
C PHE A 234 10.39 -2.53 -0.31
N TYR A 235 10.03 -3.01 0.87
CA TYR A 235 8.67 -3.21 1.36
C TYR A 235 8.51 -2.56 2.74
N THR A 236 7.77 -1.47 2.88
CA THR A 236 7.75 -0.68 4.14
C THR A 236 6.38 -0.69 4.82
N LEU A 237 6.36 -0.67 6.16
CA LEU A 237 5.13 -0.46 6.94
C LEU A 237 4.92 1.03 7.22
N GLY A 238 4.25 1.73 6.29
CA GLY A 238 4.23 3.20 6.27
C GLY A 238 5.46 3.77 5.57
N PRO A 239 6.32 4.58 6.24
CA PRO A 239 6.38 4.76 7.70
C PRO A 239 5.44 5.82 8.28
N LEU A 240 5.04 5.65 9.54
CA LEU A 240 4.34 6.66 10.36
C LEU A 240 5.27 7.84 10.64
N THR A 241 4.84 9.05 10.28
CA THR A 241 5.66 10.26 10.45
C THR A 241 5.53 10.94 11.81
N THR A 242 4.58 10.50 12.64
CA THR A 242 4.34 10.99 13.99
C THR A 242 3.56 9.96 14.81
N ASP A 243 3.77 9.95 16.14
CA ASP A 243 3.17 8.98 17.07
C ASP A 243 1.94 9.53 17.81
N ILE A 244 1.55 10.78 17.54
CA ILE A 244 0.59 11.52 18.39
C ILE A 244 -0.88 11.42 17.93
N ALA A 245 -1.19 10.61 16.91
CA ALA A 245 -2.52 10.57 16.30
C ALA A 245 -3.10 9.14 16.13
N PRO A 246 -3.13 8.31 17.20
CA PRO A 246 -3.79 7.01 17.14
C PRO A 246 -5.26 7.19 16.74
N GLY A 247 -5.77 6.29 15.87
CA GLY A 247 -7.06 6.46 15.18
C GLY A 247 -6.92 7.09 13.79
N TYR A 248 -5.80 7.72 13.50
CA TYR A 248 -5.49 8.37 12.23
C TYR A 248 -4.16 7.91 11.63
N ASP A 249 -3.66 6.74 12.07
CA ASP A 249 -2.35 6.26 11.65
C ASP A 249 -2.27 5.86 10.17
N HIS A 250 -3.40 5.53 9.55
CA HIS A 250 -3.51 5.45 8.09
C HIS A 250 -3.06 6.76 7.41
N ILE A 251 -3.32 7.94 8.01
CA ILE A 251 -2.92 9.25 7.49
C ILE A 251 -1.46 9.56 7.86
N THR A 252 -1.08 9.36 9.13
CA THR A 252 0.29 9.64 9.58
C THR A 252 1.30 8.82 8.78
N SER A 253 0.94 7.58 8.45
CA SER A 253 1.75 6.69 7.63
C SER A 253 1.65 6.96 6.13
N ALA A 254 0.50 7.42 5.60
CA ALA A 254 0.38 7.77 4.18
C ALA A 254 1.38 8.85 3.75
N ILE A 255 1.67 9.80 4.65
CA ILE A 255 2.69 10.85 4.41
C ILE A 255 4.04 10.19 4.17
N GLY A 256 4.49 9.34 5.09
CA GLY A 256 5.79 8.67 4.97
C GLY A 256 5.82 7.65 3.84
N ALA A 257 4.73 6.92 3.61
CA ALA A 257 4.57 5.95 2.55
C ALA A 257 4.69 6.60 1.16
N ALA A 258 4.06 7.75 0.94
CA ALA A 258 4.19 8.51 -0.30
C ALA A 258 5.63 9.04 -0.50
N MET A 259 6.27 9.51 0.57
CA MET A 259 7.66 9.99 0.51
C MET A 259 8.65 8.86 0.19
N ILE A 260 8.57 7.74 0.91
CA ILE A 260 9.51 6.64 0.73
C ILE A 260 9.24 5.86 -0.58
N GLY A 261 7.96 5.74 -0.98
CA GLY A 261 7.55 5.27 -2.29
C GLY A 261 8.14 6.10 -3.42
N TRP A 262 8.07 7.44 -3.31
CA TRP A 262 8.73 8.34 -4.25
C TRP A 262 10.25 8.12 -4.31
N PHE A 263 10.90 7.94 -3.16
CA PHE A 263 12.34 7.69 -3.13
C PHE A 263 12.74 6.34 -3.72
N GLY A 264 11.86 5.34 -3.70
CA GLY A 264 12.02 4.12 -4.47
C GLY A 264 11.45 2.85 -3.88
N THR A 265 10.71 2.91 -2.78
CA THR A 265 10.05 1.72 -2.21
C THR A 265 9.12 1.08 -3.24
N ALA A 266 9.17 -0.25 -3.33
CA ALA A 266 8.49 -1.02 -4.36
C ALA A 266 7.08 -1.46 -3.93
N MET A 267 6.90 -1.75 -2.64
CA MET A 267 5.62 -2.13 -2.06
C MET A 267 5.40 -1.45 -0.71
N LEU A 268 4.17 -1.03 -0.43
CA LEU A 268 3.79 -0.35 0.80
C LEU A 268 2.79 -1.20 1.58
N CYS A 269 3.17 -1.63 2.78
CA CYS A 269 2.24 -2.29 3.70
C CYS A 269 1.31 -1.22 4.27
N TYR A 270 0.01 -1.43 4.12
CA TYR A 270 -0.94 -0.47 4.61
C TYR A 270 -0.91 -0.36 6.15
N VAL A 271 -1.49 0.73 6.64
CA VAL A 271 -1.76 0.92 8.06
C VAL A 271 -3.22 1.32 8.15
N THR A 272 -3.96 0.69 9.05
CA THR A 272 -5.39 0.95 9.20
C THR A 272 -5.65 2.10 10.18
N PRO A 273 -6.85 2.70 10.20
CA PRO A 273 -7.21 3.66 11.25
C PRO A 273 -7.08 3.10 12.66
N LYS A 274 -7.33 1.79 12.85
CA LYS A 274 -7.26 1.10 14.14
C LYS A 274 -5.88 0.59 14.53
N GLU A 275 -4.83 0.90 13.76
CA GLU A 275 -3.47 0.61 14.20
C GLU A 275 -3.23 1.21 15.60
N HIS A 276 -2.53 0.46 16.46
CA HIS A 276 -2.33 0.76 17.88
C HIS A 276 -3.59 0.76 18.77
N LEU A 277 -4.78 0.45 18.23
CA LEU A 277 -6.05 0.51 18.97
C LEU A 277 -6.82 -0.82 18.97
N GLY A 278 -6.76 -1.60 17.90
CA GLY A 278 -7.48 -2.88 17.82
C GLY A 278 -7.47 -3.51 16.43
N LEU A 279 -8.26 -4.57 16.27
CA LEU A 279 -8.41 -5.25 14.98
C LEU A 279 -9.27 -4.41 14.02
N PRO A 280 -8.83 -4.21 12.76
CA PRO A 280 -9.59 -3.46 11.78
C PRO A 280 -10.86 -4.21 11.39
N ASP A 281 -11.96 -3.47 11.25
CA ASP A 281 -13.17 -3.98 10.63
C ASP A 281 -13.14 -3.79 9.10
N ARG A 282 -14.24 -4.15 8.43
CA ARG A 282 -14.37 -4.07 6.98
C ARG A 282 -14.19 -2.64 6.43
N ASP A 283 -14.67 -1.63 7.14
CA ASP A 283 -14.60 -0.24 6.69
C ASP A 283 -13.21 0.35 6.95
N ASP A 284 -12.55 -0.07 8.04
CA ASP A 284 -11.14 0.24 8.30
C ASP A 284 -10.23 -0.33 7.20
N VAL A 285 -10.47 -1.56 6.76
CA VAL A 285 -9.73 -2.20 5.66
C VAL A 285 -9.89 -1.38 4.37
N LYS A 286 -11.12 -1.00 3.99
CA LYS A 286 -11.35 -0.14 2.81
C LYS A 286 -10.59 1.17 2.95
N THR A 287 -10.67 1.82 4.12
CA THR A 287 -10.03 3.10 4.40
C THR A 287 -8.51 2.99 4.25
N GLY A 288 -7.89 1.97 4.84
CA GLY A 288 -6.45 1.71 4.70
C GLY A 288 -6.04 1.47 3.24
N VAL A 289 -6.77 0.62 2.52
CA VAL A 289 -6.45 0.28 1.12
C VAL A 289 -6.53 1.52 0.23
N ILE A 290 -7.63 2.29 0.27
CA ILE A 290 -7.79 3.51 -0.54
C ILE A 290 -6.71 4.53 -0.21
N THR A 291 -6.40 4.71 1.07
CA THR A 291 -5.35 5.63 1.54
C THR A 291 -3.99 5.26 0.96
N TYR A 292 -3.65 3.97 0.96
CA TYR A 292 -2.38 3.51 0.42
C TYR A 292 -2.35 3.45 -1.11
N LYS A 293 -3.48 3.22 -1.80
CA LYS A 293 -3.54 3.39 -3.26
C LYS A 293 -3.27 4.84 -3.66
N LEU A 294 -3.79 5.80 -2.90
CA LEU A 294 -3.47 7.20 -3.10
C LEU A 294 -1.97 7.48 -2.87
N ALA A 295 -1.39 6.98 -1.78
CA ALA A 295 0.03 7.18 -1.46
C ALA A 295 0.96 6.55 -2.53
N ALA A 296 0.64 5.34 -3.00
CA ALA A 296 1.34 4.67 -4.09
C ALA A 296 1.23 5.45 -5.40
N HIS A 297 0.02 5.92 -5.75
CA HIS A 297 -0.19 6.74 -6.95
C HIS A 297 0.52 8.09 -6.88
N ALA A 298 0.51 8.75 -5.72
CA ALA A 298 1.25 9.98 -5.49
C ALA A 298 2.78 9.77 -5.64
N SER A 299 3.28 8.63 -5.17
CA SER A 299 4.67 8.21 -5.39
C SER A 299 4.97 8.04 -6.87
N ASP A 300 4.09 7.37 -7.61
CA ASP A 300 4.26 7.12 -9.04
C ASP A 300 4.19 8.42 -9.87
N LEU A 301 3.36 9.38 -9.49
CA LEU A 301 3.35 10.73 -10.06
C LEU A 301 4.67 11.46 -9.81
N ALA A 302 5.17 11.43 -8.56
CA ALA A 302 6.43 12.08 -8.20
C ALA A 302 7.66 11.42 -8.86
N LYS A 303 7.60 10.11 -9.12
CA LYS A 303 8.57 9.36 -9.92
C LYS A 303 8.49 9.69 -11.42
N GLY A 304 7.40 10.33 -11.88
CA GLY A 304 7.15 10.56 -13.31
C GLY A 304 6.83 9.28 -14.08
N HIS A 305 6.23 8.27 -13.43
CA HIS A 305 5.88 7.02 -14.10
C HIS A 305 4.91 7.28 -15.28
N PRO A 306 5.17 6.73 -16.48
CA PRO A 306 4.49 7.14 -17.71
C PRO A 306 2.97 6.96 -17.69
N ALA A 307 2.47 5.97 -16.95
CA ALA A 307 1.04 5.69 -16.85
C ALA A 307 0.31 6.50 -15.77
N ALA A 308 1.01 7.13 -14.81
CA ALA A 308 0.37 7.70 -13.63
C ALA A 308 -0.47 8.95 -13.99
N ARG A 309 0.14 9.89 -14.70
CA ARG A 309 -0.48 11.19 -15.03
C ARG A 309 -1.78 11.10 -15.84
N LEU A 310 -1.95 10.02 -16.62
CA LEU A 310 -3.13 9.84 -17.46
C LEU A 310 -4.43 9.85 -16.65
N ARG A 311 -4.42 9.25 -15.45
CA ARG A 311 -5.61 9.20 -14.58
C ARG A 311 -5.93 10.58 -14.02
N ASP A 312 -4.95 11.31 -13.50
CA ASP A 312 -5.12 12.67 -12.96
C ASP A 312 -5.66 13.62 -14.01
N ASP A 313 -5.08 13.59 -15.21
CA ASP A 313 -5.49 14.44 -16.31
C ASP A 313 -6.92 14.08 -16.78
N ALA A 314 -7.30 12.80 -16.78
CA ALA A 314 -8.65 12.36 -17.13
C ALA A 314 -9.70 12.82 -16.10
N VAL A 315 -9.42 12.63 -14.80
CA VAL A 315 -10.28 13.13 -13.71
C VAL A 315 -10.39 14.65 -13.75
N SER A 316 -9.28 15.35 -14.02
CA SER A 316 -9.24 16.82 -14.08
C SER A 316 -10.03 17.36 -15.26
N ARG A 317 -9.94 16.74 -16.44
CA ARG A 317 -10.77 17.09 -17.60
C ARG A 317 -12.25 16.84 -17.31
N ALA A 318 -12.60 15.66 -16.76
CA ALA A 318 -13.98 15.35 -16.39
C ALA A 318 -14.56 16.39 -15.42
N ARG A 319 -13.76 16.81 -14.42
CA ARG A 319 -14.12 17.86 -13.47
C ARG A 319 -14.35 19.21 -14.15
N PHE A 320 -13.42 19.65 -15.00
CA PHE A 320 -13.50 20.95 -15.66
C PHE A 320 -14.64 21.02 -16.70
N GLU A 321 -14.98 19.88 -17.32
CA GLU A 321 -16.07 19.73 -18.28
C GLU A 321 -17.42 19.40 -17.62
N PHE A 322 -17.47 19.34 -16.28
CA PHE A 322 -18.66 19.00 -15.50
C PHE A 322 -19.27 17.63 -15.85
N ARG A 323 -18.45 16.68 -16.31
CA ARG A 323 -18.81 15.28 -16.52
C ARG A 323 -18.75 14.54 -15.17
N TRP A 324 -19.72 14.83 -14.30
CA TRP A 324 -19.74 14.33 -12.92
C TRP A 324 -19.64 12.82 -12.81
N GLU A 325 -20.40 12.09 -13.64
CA GLU A 325 -20.36 10.63 -13.67
C GLU A 325 -18.96 10.09 -13.99
N ASP A 326 -18.31 10.66 -14.99
CA ASP A 326 -16.94 10.27 -15.36
C ASP A 326 -15.96 10.62 -14.24
N GLN A 327 -16.11 11.77 -13.58
CA GLN A 327 -15.28 12.15 -12.44
C GLN A 327 -15.42 11.14 -11.28
N PHE A 328 -16.63 10.68 -10.97
CA PHE A 328 -16.84 9.69 -9.92
C PHE A 328 -16.23 8.34 -10.31
N ASN A 329 -16.52 7.85 -11.51
CA ASN A 329 -16.09 6.55 -11.99
C ASN A 329 -14.56 6.44 -12.15
N LEU A 330 -13.87 7.56 -12.43
CA LEU A 330 -12.41 7.60 -12.52
C LEU A 330 -11.70 7.75 -11.16
N SER A 331 -12.42 8.08 -10.09
CA SER A 331 -11.86 8.24 -8.74
C SER A 331 -11.41 6.90 -8.13
N LEU A 332 -10.62 6.94 -7.05
CA LEU A 332 -10.19 5.74 -6.34
C LEU A 332 -11.34 5.04 -5.60
N ASP A 333 -12.32 5.81 -5.14
CA ASP A 333 -13.52 5.31 -4.46
C ASP A 333 -14.79 5.97 -5.05
N PRO A 334 -15.29 5.43 -6.17
CA PRO A 334 -16.46 5.98 -6.87
C PRO A 334 -17.71 6.06 -5.98
N ASP A 335 -17.89 5.08 -5.09
CA ASP A 335 -19.04 5.01 -4.17
C ASP A 335 -19.05 6.23 -3.23
N THR A 336 -17.91 6.55 -2.63
CA THR A 336 -17.77 7.69 -1.72
C THR A 336 -17.85 9.03 -2.47
N ALA A 337 -17.21 9.13 -3.64
CA ALA A 337 -17.24 10.36 -4.45
C ALA A 337 -18.68 10.76 -4.82
N ARG A 338 -19.48 9.78 -5.27
CA ARG A 338 -20.90 9.95 -5.59
C ARG A 338 -21.72 10.30 -4.36
N LYS A 339 -21.54 9.56 -3.26
CA LYS A 339 -22.24 9.79 -1.99
C LYS A 339 -22.05 11.22 -1.47
N PHE A 340 -20.83 11.76 -1.54
CA PHE A 340 -20.52 13.11 -1.04
C PHE A 340 -21.10 14.23 -1.92
N HIS A 341 -21.15 14.03 -3.24
CA HIS A 341 -21.86 14.96 -4.12
C HIS A 341 -23.37 14.94 -3.84
N ASP A 342 -23.95 13.75 -3.75
CA ASP A 342 -25.41 13.57 -3.67
C ASP A 342 -25.97 13.91 -2.28
N ALA A 343 -25.12 14.04 -1.26
CA ALA A 343 -25.50 14.55 0.05
C ALA A 343 -26.13 15.95 -0.01
N THR A 344 -25.78 16.77 -1.00
CA THR A 344 -26.33 18.12 -1.19
C THR A 344 -27.00 18.33 -2.54
N LEU A 345 -26.60 17.58 -3.57
CA LEU A 345 -27.13 17.68 -4.93
C LEU A 345 -27.60 16.31 -5.48
N PRO A 346 -28.63 15.68 -4.87
CA PRO A 346 -28.99 14.28 -5.17
C PRO A 346 -29.69 14.05 -6.52
N LYS A 347 -30.30 15.08 -7.13
CA LYS A 347 -31.09 14.91 -8.36
C LYS A 347 -30.19 14.56 -9.55
N GLU A 348 -30.66 13.69 -10.44
CA GLU A 348 -29.95 13.32 -11.69
C GLU A 348 -29.58 14.54 -12.55
N ALA A 349 -30.44 15.56 -12.61
CA ALA A 349 -30.14 16.80 -13.31
C ALA A 349 -28.90 17.55 -12.79
N HIS A 350 -28.46 17.28 -11.56
CA HIS A 350 -27.23 17.87 -11.03
C HIS A 350 -25.96 17.19 -11.56
N LYS A 351 -26.04 15.98 -12.12
CA LYS A 351 -24.91 15.27 -12.74
C LYS A 351 -24.47 15.90 -14.07
N THR A 352 -25.24 16.86 -14.58
CA THR A 352 -24.91 17.69 -15.73
C THR A 352 -24.83 19.17 -15.36
N ALA A 353 -24.86 19.51 -14.07
CA ALA A 353 -24.81 20.91 -13.63
C ALA A 353 -23.38 21.46 -13.71
N HIS A 354 -23.24 22.70 -14.18
CA HIS A 354 -21.93 23.37 -14.27
C HIS A 354 -21.50 24.01 -12.93
N PHE A 355 -21.82 23.36 -11.81
CA PHE A 355 -21.49 23.79 -10.46
C PHE A 355 -21.68 22.65 -9.46
N CYS A 356 -21.11 22.81 -8.26
CA CYS A 356 -21.46 22.02 -7.08
C CYS A 356 -22.02 22.91 -5.96
N SER A 357 -22.44 22.31 -4.84
CA SER A 357 -22.98 23.05 -3.69
C SER A 357 -22.00 24.03 -3.04
N MET A 358 -20.69 23.84 -3.22
CA MET A 358 -19.67 24.72 -2.65
C MET A 358 -19.76 26.17 -3.15
N CYS A 359 -19.90 26.38 -4.46
CA CYS A 359 -19.94 27.72 -5.07
C CYS A 359 -21.32 28.09 -5.61
N GLY A 360 -22.18 27.09 -5.84
CA GLY A 360 -23.45 27.29 -6.51
C GLY A 360 -23.30 27.76 -7.97
N PRO A 361 -24.43 28.05 -8.64
CA PRO A 361 -24.46 28.28 -10.09
C PRO A 361 -23.74 29.55 -10.55
N LYS A 362 -23.64 30.57 -9.69
CA LYS A 362 -23.14 31.90 -10.09
C LYS A 362 -21.63 32.10 -9.88
N PHE A 363 -21.03 31.36 -8.94
CA PHE A 363 -19.66 31.60 -8.48
C PHE A 363 -18.73 30.42 -8.76
N CYS A 364 -19.18 29.44 -9.53
CA CYS A 364 -18.33 28.33 -9.96
C CYS A 364 -17.20 28.84 -10.86
N SER A 365 -15.97 28.77 -10.38
CA SER A 365 -14.78 29.27 -11.08
C SER A 365 -14.53 28.59 -12.43
N MET A 366 -14.79 27.28 -12.52
CA MET A 366 -14.65 26.52 -13.76
C MET A 366 -15.68 26.94 -14.80
N LYS A 367 -16.92 27.23 -14.38
CA LYS A 367 -17.97 27.73 -15.28
C LYS A 367 -17.64 29.13 -15.79
N ILE A 368 -17.23 30.04 -14.89
CA ILE A 368 -16.76 31.38 -15.28
C ILE A 368 -15.61 31.26 -16.30
N THR A 369 -14.68 30.32 -16.09
CA THR A 369 -13.57 30.10 -17.03
C THR A 369 -14.05 29.57 -18.39
N GLN A 370 -15.04 28.67 -18.44
CA GLN A 370 -15.66 28.23 -19.69
C GLN A 370 -16.29 29.42 -20.43
N ASP A 371 -17.08 30.24 -19.73
CA ASP A 371 -17.73 31.42 -20.33
C ASP A 371 -16.72 32.40 -20.92
N VAL A 372 -15.58 32.63 -20.24
CA VAL A 372 -14.47 33.46 -20.74
C VAL A 372 -13.80 32.85 -21.99
N ARG A 373 -13.65 31.53 -22.05
CA ARG A 373 -13.04 30.83 -23.21
C ARG A 373 -13.99 30.78 -24.41
N ASP A 374 -15.29 30.70 -24.17
CA ASP A 374 -16.30 30.60 -25.21
C ASP A 374 -16.65 31.98 -25.80
N TYR A 375 -16.44 33.08 -25.06
CA TYR A 375 -16.77 34.43 -25.52
C TYR A 375 -16.11 34.84 -26.85
N PRO A 376 -14.79 34.67 -27.08
CA PRO A 376 -14.16 34.98 -28.36
C PRO A 376 -14.69 34.10 -29.49
N ARG A 377 -14.91 32.81 -29.21
CA ARG A 377 -15.40 31.84 -30.19
C ARG A 377 -16.83 32.15 -30.63
N ALA A 378 -17.71 32.48 -29.69
CA ALA A 378 -19.07 32.90 -29.97
C ALA A 378 -19.10 34.21 -30.79
N LYS A 379 -18.16 35.13 -30.50
CA LYS A 379 -18.01 36.37 -31.25
C LYS A 379 -17.56 36.12 -32.70
N GLU A 380 -16.55 35.28 -32.91
CA GLU A 380 -16.08 34.89 -34.26
C GLU A 380 -17.15 34.13 -35.05
N GLU A 381 -17.87 33.20 -34.42
CA GLU A 381 -18.99 32.49 -35.07
C GLU A 381 -20.12 33.43 -35.46
N ALA A 382 -20.45 34.41 -34.61
CA ALA A 382 -21.42 35.45 -34.93
C ALA A 382 -20.94 36.36 -36.08
N GLU A 383 -19.67 36.79 -36.06
CA GLU A 383 -19.07 37.59 -37.14
C GLU A 383 -19.06 36.83 -38.47
N ARG A 384 -18.71 35.54 -38.46
CA ARG A 384 -18.76 34.68 -39.66
C ARG A 384 -20.19 34.48 -40.14
N GLY A 385 -21.14 34.18 -39.25
CA GLY A 385 -22.55 34.04 -39.59
C GLY A 385 -23.15 35.32 -40.17
N MET A 386 -22.79 36.49 -39.62
CA MET A 386 -23.16 37.78 -40.18
C MET A 386 -22.52 38.03 -41.56
N ALA A 387 -21.27 37.64 -41.77
CA ALA A 387 -20.61 37.76 -43.07
C ALA A 387 -21.26 36.84 -44.13
N GLU A 388 -21.60 35.60 -43.77
CA GLU A 388 -22.31 34.66 -44.64
C GLU A 388 -23.72 35.17 -45.00
N MET A 389 -24.48 35.69 -44.02
CA MET A 389 -25.78 36.29 -44.27
C MET A 389 -25.67 37.57 -45.11
N SER A 390 -24.62 38.37 -44.91
CA SER A 390 -24.35 39.57 -45.72
C SER A 390 -23.95 39.22 -47.17
N ALA A 391 -23.26 38.10 -47.38
CA ALA A 391 -22.99 37.58 -48.71
C ALA A 391 -24.28 37.09 -49.38
N ARG A 392 -25.08 36.27 -48.68
CA ARG A 392 -26.39 35.80 -49.17
C ARG A 392 -27.35 36.94 -49.50
N PHE A 393 -27.42 37.97 -48.66
CA PHE A 393 -28.25 39.14 -48.90
C PHE A 393 -27.83 39.89 -50.19
N ARG A 394 -26.52 40.06 -50.41
CA ARG A 394 -25.99 40.68 -51.65
C ARG A 394 -26.24 39.83 -52.88
N ASP A 395 -26.00 38.51 -52.79
CA ASP A 395 -26.22 37.58 -53.90
C ASP A 395 -27.72 37.44 -54.24
N GLY A 396 -28.59 37.60 -53.24
CA GLY A 396 -30.04 37.63 -53.40
C GLY A 396 -30.61 38.97 -53.88
N GLY A 397 -29.77 39.90 -54.34
CA GLY A 397 -30.22 41.20 -54.90
C GLY A 397 -30.43 42.32 -53.89
N GLY A 398 -30.15 42.10 -52.60
CA GLY A 398 -30.28 43.11 -51.55
C GLY A 398 -31.73 43.46 -51.19
N GLU A 399 -32.68 42.57 -51.49
CA GLU A 399 -34.10 42.77 -51.20
C GLU A 399 -34.41 42.38 -49.74
N ILE A 400 -35.10 43.26 -49.02
CA ILE A 400 -35.62 42.99 -47.68
C ILE A 400 -37.07 42.55 -47.87
N ASP A 401 -37.33 41.25 -47.90
CA ASP A 401 -38.70 40.72 -47.87
C ASP A 401 -39.30 40.98 -46.48
N VAL A 402 -39.97 42.11 -46.32
CA VAL A 402 -40.85 42.39 -45.18
C VAL A 402 -42.25 41.97 -45.59
N ALA A 403 -42.64 40.73 -45.24
CA ALA A 403 -44.05 40.36 -45.28
C ALA A 403 -44.80 41.23 -44.26
N VAL A 404 -45.70 42.09 -44.74
CA VAL A 404 -46.62 42.91 -43.94
C VAL A 404 -47.77 42.06 -43.43
#